data_AF-A0A0C3DNU8-F1
#
_entry.id   AF-A0A0C3DNU8-F1
#
_cell.length_a   1.000
_cell.length_b   1.000
_cell.length_c   1.000
_cell.angle_alpha   90.00
_cell.angle_beta   90.00
_cell.angle_gamma   90.00
#
_symmetry.space_group_name_H-M   'P 1'
#
loop_
_entity.id
_entity.type
_entity.pdbx_description
1 polymer ?
#
loop_
_entity_poly.entity_id
_entity_poly.type
_entity_poly.pdbx_seq_one_letter_code
_entity_poly.pdbx_strand_id
1 'polypeptide(L)'
;HPGTMVQTGLNMGPRHARVLGWAKSFTKNLNYVEKVMQDQEVIGATSLMWSLVQLAVPQEITQHVMECLENEGLPNLATRNVQEGDGFQIVLDGQTFSFHTAKRAPPETYLAHGYVA
;
A
#
# COMPACT_ATOMS: atom_id res chain seq x y z
N HIS A 1 -10.38 22.38 4.27
CA HIS A 1 -10.07 21.17 3.49
C HIS A 1 -10.97 20.05 3.99
N PRO A 2 -11.88 19.49 3.18
CA PRO A 2 -12.56 18.25 3.52
C PRO A 2 -11.48 17.14 3.53
N GLY A 3 -10.95 16.84 4.71
CA GLY A 3 -9.91 15.84 4.91
C GLY A 3 -10.54 14.46 4.91
N THR A 4 -10.59 13.82 3.74
CA THR A 4 -11.02 12.42 3.64
C THR A 4 -9.77 11.53 3.73
N MET A 5 -9.73 10.65 4.72
CA MET A 5 -8.69 9.64 4.86
C MET A 5 -9.20 8.33 4.24
N VAL A 6 -8.40 7.75 3.34
CA VAL A 6 -8.73 6.49 2.66
C VAL A 6 -7.71 5.43 3.05
N GLN A 7 -8.22 4.30 3.53
CA GLN A 7 -7.43 3.10 3.81
C GLN A 7 -7.16 2.36 2.50
N THR A 8 -5.90 1.95 2.29
CA THR A 8 -5.46 1.10 1.18
C THR A 8 -4.75 -0.12 1.75
N GLY A 9 -4.88 -1.26 1.08
CA GLY A 9 -4.32 -2.52 1.57
C GLY A 9 -5.37 -3.40 2.23
N LEU A 10 -4.93 -4.23 3.17
CA LEU A 10 -5.81 -5.08 3.95
C LEU A 10 -6.73 -4.23 4.85
N ASN A 11 -7.96 -4.69 5.01
CA ASN A 11 -8.90 -4.20 5.99
C ASN A 11 -9.62 -5.37 6.69
N MET A 12 -10.07 -5.14 7.92
CA MET A 12 -10.85 -6.11 8.70
C MET A 12 -12.36 -6.02 8.44
N GLY A 13 -12.78 -5.31 7.39
CA GLY A 13 -14.18 -5.05 7.11
C GLY A 13 -14.88 -4.22 8.21
N PRO A 14 -16.21 -4.10 8.17
CA PRO A 14 -16.97 -3.37 9.17
C PRO A 14 -16.97 -4.10 10.51
N ARG A 15 -17.06 -3.35 11.62
CA ARG A 15 -16.99 -3.88 13.00
C ARG A 15 -17.96 -5.04 13.27
N HIS A 16 -19.13 -5.05 12.60
CA HIS A 16 -20.19 -6.04 12.76
C HIS A 16 -20.05 -7.27 11.84
N ALA A 17 -19.15 -7.23 10.85
CA ALA A 17 -18.88 -8.34 9.95
C ALA A 17 -17.38 -8.33 9.61
N ARG A 18 -16.58 -8.83 10.56
CA ARG A 18 -15.13 -8.86 10.44
C ARG A 18 -14.72 -9.89 9.39
N VAL A 19 -14.38 -9.41 8.21
CA VAL A 19 -13.87 -10.22 7.10
C VAL A 19 -12.58 -9.56 6.66
N LEU A 20 -11.48 -10.32 6.70
CA LEU A 20 -10.21 -9.86 6.19
C LEU A 20 -10.30 -9.81 4.65
N GLY A 21 -9.98 -8.67 4.07
CA GLY A 21 -9.99 -8.49 2.63
C GLY A 21 -9.30 -7.20 2.21
N TRP A 22 -9.26 -6.98 0.89
CA TRP A 22 -8.69 -5.75 0.34
C TRP A 22 -9.68 -4.59 0.45
N ALA A 23 -9.21 -3.46 0.96
CA ALA A 23 -10.00 -2.25 1.06
C ALA A 23 -10.57 -1.83 -0.30
N LYS A 24 -11.83 -1.37 -0.30
CA LYS A 24 -12.43 -0.71 -1.45
C LYS A 24 -12.06 0.78 -1.42
N SER A 25 -11.04 1.13 -2.18
CA SER A 25 -10.47 2.47 -2.22
C SER A 25 -11.19 3.48 -3.12
N PHE A 26 -11.93 2.99 -4.12
CA PHE A 26 -12.53 3.83 -5.16
C PHE A 26 -14.04 3.97 -4.96
N THR A 27 -14.52 5.21 -4.92
CA THR A 27 -15.95 5.56 -4.90
C THR A 27 -16.46 6.00 -6.27
N LYS A 28 -15.60 6.59 -7.11
CA LYS A 28 -15.87 6.90 -8.52
C LYS A 28 -15.79 5.66 -9.41
N ASN A 29 -16.52 5.73 -10.52
CA ASN A 29 -16.46 4.75 -11.60
C ASN A 29 -15.24 4.99 -12.49
N LEU A 30 -14.07 4.59 -12.00
CA LEU A 30 -12.86 4.45 -12.81
C LEU A 30 -12.85 3.11 -13.55
N ASN A 31 -12.27 3.10 -14.74
CA ASN A 31 -12.01 1.86 -15.47
C ASN A 31 -10.91 1.04 -14.76
N TYR A 32 -10.76 -0.23 -15.14
CA TYR A 32 -9.80 -1.12 -14.46
C TYR A 32 -8.34 -0.64 -14.60
N VAL A 33 -7.96 -0.12 -15.76
CA VAL A 33 -6.60 0.37 -16.02
C VAL A 33 -6.27 1.56 -15.11
N GLU A 34 -7.17 2.53 -15.00
CA GLU A 34 -7.03 3.70 -14.12
C GLU A 34 -6.88 3.28 -12.65
N LYS A 35 -7.67 2.29 -12.20
CA LYS A 35 -7.58 1.75 -10.84
C LYS A 35 -6.23 1.09 -10.57
N VAL A 36 -5.76 0.28 -11.51
CA VAL A 36 -4.45 -0.38 -11.41
C VAL A 36 -3.32 0.66 -11.36
N MET A 37 -3.38 1.68 -12.20
CA MET A 37 -2.38 2.75 -12.20
C MET A 37 -2.35 3.51 -10.87
N GLN A 38 -3.51 3.92 -10.35
CA GLN A 38 -3.57 4.62 -9.07
C GLN A 38 -3.14 3.72 -7.90
N ASP A 39 -3.49 2.44 -7.92
CA ASP A 39 -3.05 1.48 -6.91
C ASP A 39 -1.52 1.27 -6.96
N GLN A 40 -0.93 1.24 -8.16
CA GLN A 40 0.52 1.15 -8.33
C GLN A 40 1.23 2.41 -7.82
N GLU A 41 0.66 3.61 -8.04
CA GLU A 41 1.19 4.86 -7.50
C GLU A 41 1.16 4.87 -5.96
N VAL A 42 0.07 4.41 -5.36
CA VAL A 42 -0.03 4.27 -3.89
C VAL A 42 0.97 3.27 -3.36
N ILE A 43 1.06 2.09 -3.97
CA ILE A 43 2.06 1.07 -3.60
C ILE A 43 3.46 1.66 -3.70
N GLY A 44 3.76 2.39 -4.78
CA GLY A 44 5.06 3.04 -4.99
C GLY A 44 5.39 4.08 -3.93
N ALA A 45 4.48 5.02 -3.67
CA ALA A 45 4.67 6.08 -2.69
C ALA A 45 4.83 5.53 -1.27
N THR A 46 3.97 4.59 -0.87
CA THR A 46 4.02 4.01 0.47
C THR A 46 5.26 3.13 0.64
N SER A 47 5.68 2.39 -0.39
CA SER A 47 6.90 1.56 -0.33
C SER A 47 8.18 2.41 -0.32
N LEU A 48 8.19 3.55 -1.00
CA LEU A 48 9.27 4.53 -0.86
C LEU A 48 9.33 5.07 0.58
N MET A 49 8.19 5.48 1.14
CA MET A 49 8.12 5.95 2.51
C MET A 49 8.62 4.87 3.48
N TRP A 50 8.20 3.63 3.31
CA TRP A 50 8.68 2.51 4.14
C TRP A 50 10.17 2.29 4.00
N SER A 51 10.72 2.38 2.78
CA SER A 51 12.16 2.30 2.54
C SER A 51 12.93 3.40 3.28
N LEU A 52 12.39 4.63 3.34
CA LEU A 52 12.96 5.71 4.14
C LEU A 52 12.87 5.44 5.64
N VAL A 53 11.78 4.85 6.12
CA VAL A 53 11.65 4.41 7.51
C VAL A 53 12.72 3.36 7.84
N GLN A 54 12.94 2.38 6.97
CA GLN A 54 13.97 1.35 7.14
C GLN A 54 15.40 1.93 7.14
N LEU A 55 15.64 3.05 6.45
CA LEU A 55 16.92 3.75 6.50
C LEU A 55 17.12 4.57 7.78
N ALA A 56 16.05 5.10 8.37
CA ALA A 56 16.12 5.99 9.53
C ALA A 56 15.99 5.25 10.88
N VAL A 57 15.31 4.11 10.89
CA VAL A 57 15.02 3.31 12.10
C VAL A 57 15.99 2.13 12.16
N PRO A 58 16.49 1.74 13.35
CA PRO A 58 17.30 0.53 13.50
C PRO A 58 16.66 -0.70 12.84
N GLN A 59 17.50 -1.47 12.15
CA GLN A 59 17.06 -2.62 11.38
C GLN A 59 16.32 -3.62 12.26
N GLU A 60 16.76 -3.84 13.49
CA GLU A 60 16.18 -4.78 14.45
C GLU A 60 14.70 -4.48 14.71
N ILE A 61 14.33 -3.19 14.73
CA ILE A 61 12.95 -2.76 14.97
C ILE A 61 12.09 -3.03 13.72
N THR A 62 12.56 -2.58 12.56
CA THR A 62 11.77 -2.75 11.32
C THR A 62 11.65 -4.20 10.90
N GLN A 63 12.70 -4.99 11.10
CA GLN A 63 12.69 -6.43 10.88
C GLN A 63 11.73 -7.14 11.83
N HIS A 64 11.76 -6.83 13.13
CA HIS A 64 10.82 -7.41 14.08
C HIS A 64 9.36 -7.15 13.69
N VAL A 65 9.04 -5.93 13.26
CA VAL A 65 7.68 -5.59 12.78
C VAL A 65 7.29 -6.44 11.58
N MET A 66 8.17 -6.57 10.58
CA MET A 66 7.87 -7.36 9.39
C MET A 66 7.74 -8.87 9.70
N GLU A 67 8.59 -9.41 10.57
CA GLU A 67 8.51 -10.80 11.03
C GLU A 67 7.19 -11.07 11.78
N CYS A 68 6.73 -10.14 12.63
CA CYS A 68 5.42 -10.26 13.28
C CYS A 68 4.28 -10.31 12.26
N LEU A 69 4.30 -9.44 11.25
CA LEU A 69 3.27 -9.43 10.20
C LEU A 69 3.29 -10.73 9.38
N GLU A 70 4.48 -11.22 9.03
CA GLU A 70 4.65 -12.47 8.30
C GLU A 70 4.18 -13.69 9.11
N ASN A 71 4.48 -13.74 10.41
CA ASN A 71 4.03 -14.80 11.31
C ASN A 71 2.50 -14.85 11.46
N GLU A 72 1.82 -13.71 11.32
CA GLU A 72 0.36 -13.61 11.26
C GLU A 72 -0.21 -13.91 9.87
N GLY A 73 0.65 -14.27 8.90
CA GLY A 73 0.26 -14.57 7.52
C GLY A 73 -0.17 -13.33 6.73
N LEU A 74 0.24 -12.13 7.15
CA LEU A 74 -0.12 -10.89 6.47
C LEU A 74 0.87 -10.59 5.33
N PRO A 75 0.41 -10.47 4.07
CA PRO A 75 1.26 -10.13 2.94
C PRO A 75 1.77 -8.69 2.99
N ASN A 76 2.82 -8.40 2.22
CA ASN A 76 3.20 -7.01 1.94
C ASN A 76 2.07 -6.27 1.19
N LEU A 77 2.16 -4.94 1.15
CA LEU A 77 1.13 -4.08 0.56
C LEU A 77 0.71 -4.55 -0.84
N ALA A 78 -0.58 -4.80 -0.95
CA ALA A 78 -1.27 -5.11 -2.19
C ALA A 78 -2.63 -4.43 -2.18
N THR A 79 -3.36 -4.49 -3.28
CA THR A 79 -4.72 -3.96 -3.34
C THR A 79 -5.65 -4.99 -3.97
N ARG A 80 -6.93 -4.64 -4.06
CA ARG A 80 -7.88 -5.45 -4.81
C ARG A 80 -7.52 -5.61 -6.29
N ASN A 81 -6.82 -4.63 -6.87
CA ASN A 81 -6.51 -4.61 -8.31
C ASN A 81 -5.04 -4.96 -8.61
N VAL A 82 -4.15 -4.83 -7.64
CA VAL A 82 -2.72 -5.15 -7.76
C VAL A 82 -2.39 -6.25 -6.75
N GLN A 83 -2.01 -7.42 -7.26
CA GLN A 83 -1.68 -8.59 -6.44
C GLN A 83 -0.48 -8.34 -5.52
N GLU A 84 -0.41 -9.14 -4.47
CA GLU A 84 0.75 -9.25 -3.59
C GLU A 84 2.01 -9.61 -4.37
N GLY A 85 3.15 -9.19 -3.83
CA GLY A 85 4.44 -9.49 -4.43
C GLY A 85 5.50 -8.46 -4.03
N ASP A 86 6.65 -8.64 -4.63
CA ASP A 86 7.80 -7.76 -4.44
C ASP A 86 7.88 -6.72 -5.53
N GLY A 87 8.62 -5.67 -5.22
CA GLY A 87 8.91 -4.56 -6.09
C GLY A 87 7.76 -3.57 -6.26
N PHE A 88 8.17 -2.35 -6.57
CA PHE A 88 7.28 -1.22 -6.83
C PHE A 88 7.91 -0.27 -7.84
N GLN A 89 7.10 0.64 -8.35
CA GLN A 89 7.53 1.66 -9.31
C GLN A 89 7.16 3.04 -8.80
N ILE A 90 7.96 4.03 -9.15
CA ILE A 90 7.68 5.44 -8.92
C ILE A 90 7.77 6.16 -10.26
N VAL A 91 6.75 6.96 -10.58
CA VAL A 91 6.78 7.84 -11.74
C VAL A 91 7.13 9.25 -11.25
N LEU A 92 8.22 9.80 -11.75
CA LEU A 92 8.65 11.18 -11.48
C LEU A 92 8.95 11.85 -12.82
N ASP A 93 8.28 12.97 -13.10
CA ASP A 93 8.44 13.74 -14.35
C ASP A 93 8.30 12.89 -15.64
N GLY A 94 7.41 11.90 -15.60
CA GLY A 94 7.17 10.97 -16.72
C GLY A 94 8.21 9.86 -16.87
N GLN A 95 9.23 9.82 -16.02
CA GLN A 95 10.20 8.73 -15.93
C GLN A 95 9.77 7.71 -14.88
N THR A 96 9.76 6.43 -15.26
CA THR A 96 9.47 5.32 -14.35
C THR A 96 10.76 4.77 -13.74
N PHE A 97 10.85 4.82 -12.42
CA PHE A 97 11.90 4.20 -11.62
C PHE A 97 11.38 2.90 -11.02
N SER A 98 12.03 1.78 -11.33
CA SER A 98 11.60 0.45 -10.90
C SER A 98 12.53 -0.14 -9.84
N PHE A 99 11.95 -0.59 -8.73
CA PHE A 99 12.66 -1.22 -7.62
C PHE A 99 12.32 -2.70 -7.57
N HIS A 100 12.90 -3.51 -8.44
CA HIS A 100 12.46 -4.90 -8.67
C HIS A 100 12.65 -5.85 -7.48
N THR A 101 13.65 -5.60 -6.63
CA THR A 101 14.02 -6.47 -5.51
C THR A 101 13.59 -5.93 -4.14
N ALA A 102 13.07 -4.69 -4.11
CA ALA A 102 12.65 -4.08 -2.85
C ALA A 102 11.32 -4.68 -2.38
N LYS A 103 11.20 -4.94 -1.08
CA LYS A 103 9.91 -5.30 -0.48
C LYS A 103 8.99 -4.08 -0.51
N ARG A 104 7.69 -4.34 -0.72
CA ARG A 104 6.67 -3.31 -0.56
C ARG A 104 6.50 -2.97 0.93
N ALA A 105 5.77 -1.88 1.18
CA ALA A 105 5.37 -1.48 2.53
C ALA A 105 4.56 -2.55 3.28
N PRO A 106 4.33 -2.37 4.59
CA PRO A 106 3.40 -3.19 5.36
C PRO A 106 1.99 -3.28 4.74
N PRO A 107 1.17 -4.28 5.12
CA PRO A 107 -0.08 -4.64 4.43
C PRO A 107 -1.16 -3.55 4.36
N GLU A 108 -1.05 -2.48 5.14
CA GLU A 108 -2.08 -1.45 5.29
C GLU A 108 -1.45 -0.04 5.34
N THR A 109 -2.12 0.92 4.70
CA THR A 109 -1.73 2.34 4.72
C THR A 109 -2.95 3.26 4.67
N TYR A 110 -2.77 4.49 5.14
CA TYR A 110 -3.79 5.54 5.15
C TYR A 110 -3.31 6.76 4.38
N LEU A 111 -4.11 7.21 3.42
CA LEU A 111 -3.81 8.39 2.61
C LEU A 111 -4.83 9.49 2.89
N ALA A 112 -4.33 10.70 3.15
CA ALA A 112 -5.18 11.87 3.46
C ALA A 112 -5.42 12.79 2.25
N HIS A 113 -4.70 12.59 1.14
CA HIS A 113 -4.79 13.43 -0.04
C HIS A 113 -4.49 12.64 -1.33
N GLY A 114 -5.02 13.11 -2.46
CA GLY A 114 -4.74 12.53 -3.78
C GLY A 114 -5.49 11.24 -4.10
N TYR A 115 -5.88 10.47 -3.10
CA TYR A 115 -6.56 9.19 -3.25
C TYR A 115 -8.04 9.29 -2.86
N VAL A 116 -8.74 10.25 -3.48
CA VAL A 116 -10.20 10.39 -3.42
C VAL A 116 -10.71 10.44 -4.85
N ALA A 117 -10.76 9.27 -5.48
CA ALA A 117 -11.59 9.09 -6.66
C ALA A 117 -12.99 8.67 -6.19
#